data_AF-A0A6N6PGJ6-F1
#
_entry.id   AF-A0A6N6PGJ6-F1
#
_cell.length_a   1.000
_cell.length_b   1.000
_cell.length_c   1.000
_cell.angle_alpha   90.00
_cell.angle_beta   90.00
_cell.angle_gamma   90.00
#
_symmetry.space_group_name_H-M   'P 1'
#
loop_
_entity.id
_entity.type
_entity.pdbx_description
1 polymer ?
#
loop_
_entity_poly.entity_id
_entity_poly.type
_entity_poly.pdbx_seq_one_letter_code
_entity_poly.pdbx_strand_id
1 'polypeptide(L)'
;MLFLLTSGAEYLLLNFSREESNPFPPLMGVAILTAMCSKLLLIGMWRQISWTRYALGAILLLSIVAFSGAMFYIIGGNVPRTDGMAKPALAGIALQVLALIPLGWSGSIRRQLHPLTNRGD
;
A
#
# COMPACT_ATOMS: atom_id res chain seq x y z
N MET A 1 14.17 -5.05 -3.00
CA MET A 1 13.24 -5.40 -1.90
C MET A 1 11.90 -4.68 -2.03
N LEU A 2 11.85 -3.34 -1.92
CA LEU A 2 10.60 -2.55 -2.05
C LEU A 2 9.78 -2.86 -3.31
N PHE A 3 10.44 -2.95 -4.46
CA PHE A 3 9.78 -3.29 -5.72
C PHE A 3 9.09 -4.66 -5.70
N LEU A 4 9.70 -5.66 -5.06
CA LEU A 4 9.14 -7.01 -4.95
C LEU A 4 7.95 -7.02 -3.98
N LEU A 5 8.06 -6.30 -2.86
CA LEU A 5 6.98 -6.18 -1.88
C LEU A 5 5.75 -5.49 -2.48
N THR A 6 5.94 -4.37 -3.19
CA THR A 6 4.82 -3.66 -3.83
C THR A 6 4.23 -4.44 -4.99
N SER A 7 5.06 -5.03 -5.86
CA SER A 7 4.58 -5.92 -6.94
C SER A 7 3.77 -7.09 -6.40
N GLY A 8 4.28 -7.78 -5.37
CA GLY A 8 3.63 -8.94 -4.77
C GLY A 8 2.30 -8.57 -4.12
N ALA A 9 2.28 -7.45 -3.39
CA ALA A 9 1.06 -6.92 -2.81
C ALA A 9 0.01 -6.58 -3.89
N GLU A 10 0.40 -5.82 -4.90
CA GLU A 10 -0.48 -5.40 -5.99
C GLU A 10 -1.04 -6.58 -6.77
N TYR A 11 -0.22 -7.60 -7.03
CA TYR A 11 -0.67 -8.83 -7.68
C TYR A 11 -1.77 -9.54 -6.88
N LEU A 12 -1.56 -9.71 -5.57
CA LEU A 12 -2.54 -10.36 -4.69
C LEU A 12 -3.84 -9.55 -4.56
N LEU A 13 -3.73 -8.22 -4.46
CA LEU A 13 -4.89 -7.32 -4.39
C LEU A 13 -5.64 -7.26 -5.73
N LEU A 14 -4.93 -7.33 -6.86
CA LEU A 14 -5.54 -7.40 -8.17
C LEU A 14 -6.27 -8.74 -8.36
N ASN A 15 -5.68 -9.85 -7.91
CA ASN A 15 -6.32 -11.16 -7.95
C ASN A 15 -7.61 -11.16 -7.13
N PHE A 16 -7.56 -10.64 -5.90
CA PHE A 16 -8.75 -10.44 -5.06
C PHE A 16 -9.81 -9.57 -5.74
N SER A 17 -9.39 -8.49 -6.41
CA SER A 17 -10.33 -7.58 -7.07
C SER A 17 -11.03 -8.18 -8.30
N ARG A 18 -10.42 -9.19 -8.94
CA ARG A 18 -10.92 -9.87 -10.15
C ARG A 18 -11.81 -11.06 -9.86
N GLU A 19 -11.91 -11.47 -8.61
CA GLU A 19 -12.72 -12.62 -8.22
C GLU A 19 -14.20 -12.29 -8.43
N GLU A 20 -14.95 -13.19 -9.08
CA GLU A 20 -16.35 -12.94 -9.51
C GLU A 20 -17.28 -12.62 -8.34
N SER A 21 -16.97 -13.12 -7.15
CA SER A 21 -17.73 -12.86 -5.92
C SER A 21 -17.40 -11.53 -5.25
N ASN A 22 -16.54 -10.68 -5.84
CA ASN A 22 -16.20 -9.38 -5.27
C ASN A 22 -17.33 -8.37 -5.47
N PRO A 23 -17.99 -7.88 -4.40
CA PRO A 23 -19.10 -6.93 -4.52
C PRO A 23 -18.65 -5.51 -4.87
N PHE A 24 -17.34 -5.25 -4.96
CA PHE A 24 -16.78 -3.93 -5.23
C PHE A 24 -15.97 -3.88 -6.53
N PRO A 25 -16.63 -3.70 -7.70
CA PRO A 25 -15.96 -3.49 -8.99
C PRO A 25 -14.91 -2.37 -8.99
N PRO A 26 -15.08 -1.24 -8.27
CA PRO A 26 -14.09 -0.16 -8.25
C PRO A 26 -12.73 -0.56 -7.67
N LEU A 27 -12.65 -1.62 -6.85
CA LEU A 27 -11.38 -2.05 -6.24
C LEU A 27 -10.35 -2.47 -7.28
N MET A 28 -10.78 -2.98 -8.43
CA MET A 28 -9.87 -3.32 -9.52
C MET A 28 -9.20 -2.05 -10.09
N GLY A 29 -9.96 -0.97 -10.25
CA GLY A 29 -9.43 0.33 -10.65
C GLY A 29 -8.44 0.88 -9.62
N VAL A 30 -8.76 0.73 -8.31
CA VAL A 30 -7.86 1.13 -7.22
C VAL A 30 -6.58 0.30 -7.23
N ALA A 31 -6.65 -1.02 -7.41
CA ALA A 31 -5.46 -1.88 -7.51
C ALA A 31 -4.53 -1.45 -8.65
N ILE A 32 -5.09 -1.24 -9.84
CA ILE A 32 -4.33 -0.84 -11.04
C ILE A 32 -3.72 0.55 -10.85
N LEU A 33 -4.50 1.52 -10.37
CA LEU A 33 -4.03 2.88 -10.14
C LEU A 33 -2.90 2.90 -9.11
N THR A 34 -3.07 2.17 -8.00
CA THR A 34 -2.06 2.05 -6.95
C THR A 34 -0.79 1.44 -7.53
N ALA A 35 -0.89 0.39 -8.35
CA ALA A 35 0.25 -0.25 -9.00
C ALA A 35 0.98 0.71 -9.96
N MET A 36 0.26 1.44 -10.81
CA MET A 36 0.90 2.42 -11.71
C MET A 36 1.61 3.52 -10.92
N CYS A 37 0.94 4.09 -9.93
CA CYS A 37 1.51 5.14 -9.09
C CYS A 37 2.71 4.66 -8.27
N SER A 38 2.65 3.47 -7.69
CA SER A 38 3.76 2.94 -6.89
C SER A 38 5.01 2.71 -7.74
N LYS A 39 4.86 2.22 -8.98
CA LYS A 39 5.97 2.01 -9.93
C LYS A 39 6.58 3.34 -10.36
N LEU A 40 5.76 4.32 -10.70
CA LEU A 40 6.23 5.67 -11.05
C LEU A 40 7.01 6.31 -9.89
N LEU A 41 6.51 6.16 -8.66
CA LEU A 41 7.17 6.72 -7.48
C LEU A 41 8.44 5.94 -7.10
N LEU A 42 8.50 4.63 -7.32
CA LEU A 42 9.73 3.85 -7.19
C LEU A 42 10.81 4.29 -8.20
N ILE A 43 10.43 4.62 -9.44
CA ILE A 43 11.34 5.21 -10.43
C ILE A 43 11.78 6.61 -9.96
N GLY A 44 10.87 7.40 -9.40
CA GLY A 44 11.20 8.70 -8.81
C GLY A 44 12.19 8.61 -7.63
N MET A 45 12.05 7.57 -6.81
CA MET A 45 13.00 7.27 -5.72
C MET A 45 14.38 6.87 -6.27
N TRP A 46 14.44 6.12 -7.37
CA TRP A 46 15.70 5.82 -8.07
C TRP A 46 16.40 7.11 -8.50
N ARG A 47 15.64 8.08 -9.02
CA ARG A 47 16.13 9.43 -9.38
C ARG A 47 16.43 10.33 -8.18
N GLN A 48 16.42 9.79 -6.96
CA GLN A 48 16.72 10.50 -5.71
C GLN A 48 15.80 11.69 -5.42
N ILE A 49 14.58 11.70 -5.97
CA ILE A 49 13.62 12.78 -5.74
C ILE A 49 13.00 12.61 -4.35
N SER A 50 13.34 13.50 -3.40
CA SER A 50 13.00 13.37 -1.98
C SER A 50 11.49 13.22 -1.69
N TRP A 51 10.63 13.93 -2.44
CA TRP A 51 9.19 13.92 -2.20
C TRP A 51 8.50 12.60 -2.59
N THR A 52 9.12 11.81 -3.48
CA THR A 52 8.53 10.57 -4.02
C THR A 52 8.35 9.50 -2.95
N ARG A 53 9.19 9.53 -1.90
CA ARG A 53 9.09 8.63 -0.74
C ARG A 53 7.81 8.87 0.06
N TYR A 54 7.49 10.15 0.31
CA TYR A 54 6.29 10.55 1.05
C TYR A 54 5.02 10.25 0.24
N ALA A 55 5.03 10.59 -1.05
CA ALA A 55 3.93 10.24 -1.95
C ALA A 55 3.71 8.73 -2.04
N LEU A 56 4.80 7.93 -2.07
CA LEU A 56 4.69 6.47 -2.11
C LEU A 56 4.07 5.93 -0.81
N GLY A 57 4.52 6.44 0.34
CA GLY A 57 3.93 6.09 1.63
C GLY A 57 2.44 6.44 1.71
N ALA A 58 2.04 7.64 1.24
CA ALA A 58 0.64 8.06 1.23
C ALA A 58 -0.24 7.18 0.34
N ILE A 59 0.25 6.81 -0.85
CA ILE A 59 -0.49 5.94 -1.78
C ILE A 59 -0.63 4.53 -1.22
N LEU A 60 0.43 3.98 -0.61
CA LEU A 60 0.36 2.67 0.05
C LEU A 60 -0.63 2.70 1.23
N LEU A 61 -0.63 3.75 2.04
CA LEU A 61 -1.60 3.91 3.14
C LEU A 61 -3.04 4.01 2.62
N LEU A 62 -3.29 4.80 1.57
CA LEU A 62 -4.61 4.88 0.95
C LEU A 62 -5.09 3.53 0.42
N SER A 63 -4.19 2.76 -0.21
CA SER A 63 -4.48 1.42 -0.70
C SER A 63 -4.82 0.48 0.47
N ILE A 64 -4.02 0.47 1.54
CA ILE A 64 -4.30 -0.32 2.75
C ILE A 64 -5.69 0.01 3.29
N VAL A 65 -6.04 1.30 3.43
CA VAL A 65 -7.34 1.72 3.95
C VAL A 65 -8.48 1.27 3.04
N ALA A 66 -8.36 1.46 1.72
CA ALA A 66 -9.39 1.06 0.76
C ALA A 66 -9.63 -0.46 0.76
N PHE A 67 -8.57 -1.27 0.69
CA PHE A 67 -8.70 -2.74 0.68
C PHE A 67 -9.10 -3.29 2.05
N SER A 68 -8.64 -2.69 3.15
CA SER A 68 -9.07 -3.07 4.50
C SER A 68 -10.54 -2.74 4.73
N GLY A 69 -11.02 -1.57 4.29
CA GLY A 69 -12.42 -1.18 4.39
C GLY A 69 -13.35 -2.12 3.62
N ALA A 70 -12.97 -2.47 2.39
CA ALA A 70 -13.69 -3.47 1.60
C ALA A 70 -13.71 -4.85 2.28
N MET A 71 -12.58 -5.26 2.86
CA MET A 71 -12.46 -6.48 3.65
C MET A 71 -13.39 -6.50 4.86
N PHE A 72 -13.39 -5.43 5.65
CA PHE A 72 -14.28 -5.31 6.82
C PHE A 72 -15.75 -5.38 6.41
N TYR A 73 -16.12 -4.80 5.26
CA TYR A 73 -17.48 -4.90 4.74
C TYR A 73 -17.86 -6.32 4.32
N ILE A 74 -16.96 -7.04 3.63
CA ILE A 74 -17.19 -8.44 3.23
C ILE A 74 -17.24 -9.37 4.46
N ILE A 75 -16.41 -9.11 5.47
CA ILE A 75 -16.36 -9.85 6.73
C ILE A 75 -17.62 -9.57 7.56
N GLY A 76 -18.07 -8.32 7.65
CA GLY A 76 -19.24 -7.92 8.43
C GLY A 76 -20.59 -8.14 7.74
N GLY A 77 -20.60 -8.29 6.41
CA GLY A 77 -21.80 -8.54 5.61
C GLY A 77 -22.10 -10.02 5.40
N ASN A 78 -23.36 -10.33 5.09
CA ASN A 78 -23.85 -11.66 4.68
C ASN A 78 -23.34 -12.11 3.29
N VAL A 79 -22.16 -11.63 2.86
CA VAL A 79 -21.54 -12.10 1.61
C VAL A 79 -20.87 -13.44 1.93
N PRO A 80 -21.19 -14.53 1.19
CA PRO A 80 -20.59 -15.83 1.45
C PRO A 80 -19.07 -15.72 1.35
N ARG A 81 -18.39 -15.83 2.50
CA ARG A 81 -16.93 -15.81 2.59
C ARG A 81 -16.39 -17.04 1.88
N THR A 82 -15.85 -16.86 0.69
CA THR A 82 -14.96 -17.85 0.11
C THR A 82 -13.58 -17.67 0.76
N ASP A 83 -13.08 -18.70 1.45
CA ASP A 83 -11.73 -18.70 2.04
C ASP A 83 -10.62 -18.38 1.02
N GLY A 84 -10.92 -18.55 -0.27
CA GLY A 84 -10.08 -18.15 -1.40
C GLY A 84 -9.86 -16.64 -1.54
N MET A 85 -10.82 -15.81 -1.13
CA MET A 85 -10.74 -14.34 -1.28
C MET A 85 -10.02 -13.67 -0.10
N ALA A 86 -10.22 -14.18 1.12
CA ALA A 86 -9.76 -13.47 2.31
C ALA A 86 -8.23 -13.54 2.50
N LYS A 87 -7.65 -14.71 2.23
CA LYS A 87 -6.21 -14.95 2.40
C LYS A 87 -5.32 -14.09 1.48
N PRO A 88 -5.57 -13.99 0.15
CA PRO A 88 -4.73 -13.17 -0.73
C PRO A 88 -4.87 -11.68 -0.43
N ALA A 89 -6.06 -11.18 -0.09
CA ALA A 89 -6.22 -9.78 0.28
C ALA A 89 -5.49 -9.44 1.59
N LEU A 90 -5.57 -10.29 2.63
CA LEU A 90 -4.80 -10.11 3.86
C LEU A 90 -3.29 -10.17 3.62
N ALA A 91 -2.82 -11.13 2.82
CA ALA A 91 -1.42 -11.23 2.44
C ALA A 91 -0.94 -10.01 1.64
N GLY A 92 -1.77 -9.50 0.73
CA GLY A 92 -1.51 -8.28 -0.04
C GLY A 92 -1.37 -7.05 0.86
N ILE A 93 -2.32 -6.86 1.80
CA ILE A 93 -2.26 -5.78 2.79
C ILE A 93 -1.00 -5.91 3.67
N ALA A 94 -0.70 -7.11 4.17
CA ALA A 94 0.49 -7.34 4.99
C ALA A 94 1.78 -6.99 4.23
N LEU A 95 1.88 -7.33 2.95
CA LEU A 95 3.02 -6.96 2.11
C LEU A 95 3.13 -5.44 1.90
N GLN A 96 2.01 -4.71 1.75
CA GLN A 96 2.04 -3.24 1.69
C GLN A 96 2.51 -2.64 3.02
N VAL A 97 2.06 -3.17 4.16
CA VAL A 97 2.53 -2.74 5.49
C VAL A 97 4.02 -2.99 5.65
N LEU A 98 4.52 -4.16 5.24
CA LEU A 98 5.95 -4.46 5.24
C LEU A 98 6.75 -3.52 4.33
N ALA A 99 6.17 -3.07 3.21
CA ALA A 99 6.78 -2.07 2.33
C ALA A 99 6.89 -0.67 2.97
N LEU A 100 6.05 -0.34 3.96
CA LEU A 100 6.13 0.93 4.70
C LEU A 100 7.33 0.97 5.66
N ILE A 101 7.79 -0.16 6.20
CA ILE A 101 8.92 -0.22 7.14
C ILE A 101 10.20 0.40 6.55
N PRO A 102 10.72 -0.04 5.38
CA PRO A 102 11.92 0.56 4.80
C PRO A 102 11.71 2.01 4.34
N LEU A 103 10.47 2.44 4.08
CA LEU A 103 10.15 3.84 3.79
C LEU A 103 10.25 4.72 5.06
N GLY A 104 9.73 4.22 6.18
CA GLY A 104 9.80 4.88 7.50
C GLY A 104 11.20 4.89 8.11
N TRP A 105 12.01 3.85 7.85
CA TRP A 105 13.35 3.70 8.42
C TRP A 105 14.43 4.48 7.67
N SER A 106 14.12 5.01 6.49
CA SER A 106 15.06 5.85 5.73
C SER A 106 15.40 7.12 6.52
N GLY A 107 16.67 7.30 6.87
CA GLY A 107 17.18 8.39 7.72
C GLY A 107 16.85 9.83 7.27
N SER A 108 16.23 10.00 6.10
CA SER A 108 15.62 11.25 5.64
C SER A 108 14.46 11.72 6.53
N ILE A 109 13.63 10.81 7.05
CA ILE A 109 12.53 11.16 7.97
C ILE A 109 13.08 11.55 9.33
N ARG A 110 14.09 10.82 9.84
CA ARG A 110 14.79 11.17 11.09
C ARG A 110 15.46 12.54 11.04
N ARG A 111 16.03 12.96 9.92
CA ARG A 111 16.64 14.30 9.78
C ARG A 111 15.62 15.42 9.64
N GLN A 112 14.44 15.17 9.07
CA GLN A 112 13.41 16.19 8.89
C GLN A 112 12.48 16.32 10.11
N LEU A 113 12.27 15.24 10.87
CA LEU A 113 11.59 15.24 12.18
C LEU A 113 12.50 15.62 13.36
N HIS A 114 13.79 15.83 13.12
CA HIS A 114 14.67 16.62 13.99
C HIS A 114 14.79 18.06 13.46
N PRO A 115 13.74 18.91 13.46
CA PRO A 115 13.96 20.33 13.35
C PRO A 115 14.46 20.85 14.72
N LEU A 116 15.71 21.30 14.76
CA LEU A 116 16.13 22.50 15.51
C LEU A 116 15.88 22.53 17.04
N THR A 117 15.98 21.43 17.78
CA THR A 117 16.05 21.49 19.26
C THR A 117 17.40 21.99 19.81
N ASN A 118 18.37 22.34 18.95
CA ASN A 118 19.65 22.95 19.32
C ASN A 118 19.83 24.35 18.69
N ARG A 119 18.85 25.24 18.87
CA ARG A 119 19.09 26.69 18.89
C ARG A 119 18.61 27.22 20.25
N GLY A 120 19.43 26.99 21.26
CA GLY A 120 19.33 27.57 22.59
C GLY A 120 20.73 27.57 23.16
N ASP A 121 21.38 28.74 23.00
CA ASP A 121 22.50 29.33 23.74
C ASP A 121 23.72 28.45 24.11
#